data_AF-A0A8J6W1Y3-F1
#
_entry.id   AF-A0A8J6W1Y3-F1
#
_cell.length_a   1.000
_cell.length_b   1.000
_cell.length_c   1.000
_cell.angle_alpha   90.00
_cell.angle_beta   90.00
_cell.angle_gamma   90.00
#
_symmetry.space_group_name_H-M   'P 1'
#
loop_
_entity.id
_entity.type
_entity.pdbx_description
1 polymer ?
#
loop_
_entity_poly.entity_id
_entity_poly.type
_entity_poly.pdbx_seq_one_letter_code
_entity_poly.pdbx_strand_id
1 'polypeptide(L)'
;MQEKLLISPKQKEELFHTELVKHGVPFYKAAKVANILVSAPSDETLTEEEIQLAKDACREWLKQRKRLDLVLRTVETVNLNRNKRSS
;
A
#
# COMPACT_ATOMS: atom_id res chain seq x y z
N MET A 1 -14.21 6.51 -20.64
CA MET A 1 -13.51 7.70 -20.11
C MET A 1 -12.92 7.30 -18.77
N GLN A 2 -11.60 7.36 -18.61
CA GLN A 2 -10.97 7.09 -17.32
C GLN A 2 -11.32 8.25 -16.40
N GLU A 3 -12.11 8.01 -15.35
CA GLU A 3 -12.28 8.97 -14.26
C GLU A 3 -10.91 9.20 -13.62
N LYS A 4 -10.25 10.26 -14.09
CA LYS A 4 -9.03 10.76 -13.46
C LYS A 4 -9.50 11.40 -12.16
N LEU A 5 -9.57 10.61 -11.09
CA LEU A 5 -9.76 11.13 -9.74
C LEU A 5 -8.67 12.17 -9.50
N LEU A 6 -9.02 13.45 -9.64
CA LEU A 6 -8.15 14.59 -9.39
C LEU A 6 -8.06 14.79 -7.88
N ILE A 7 -7.43 13.83 -7.20
CA ILE A 7 -7.03 14.00 -5.80
C ILE A 7 -5.87 14.98 -5.76
N SER A 8 -5.95 15.96 -4.86
CA SER A 8 -4.86 16.93 -4.66
C SER A 8 -3.57 16.23 -4.22
N PRO A 9 -2.38 16.83 -4.46
CA PRO A 9 -1.11 16.27 -4.00
C PRO A 9 -1.14 15.90 -2.51
N LYS A 10 -1.74 16.76 -1.67
CA LYS A 10 -1.92 16.52 -0.24
C LYS A 10 -2.79 15.31 0.06
N GLN A 11 -3.93 15.17 -0.61
CA GLN A 11 -4.79 13.98 -0.46
C GLN A 11 -4.10 12.70 -0.93
N LYS A 12 -3.29 12.80 -1.99
CA LYS A 12 -2.49 11.67 -2.49
C LYS A 12 -1.41 11.26 -1.49
N GLU A 13 -0.76 12.23 -0.85
CA GLU A 13 0.22 12.01 0.21
C GLU A 13 -0.42 11.34 1.43
N GLU A 14 -1.56 11.86 1.90
CA GLU A 14 -2.33 11.29 3.01
C GLU A 14 -2.79 9.84 2.71
N LEU A 15 -3.22 9.57 1.47
CA LEU A 15 -3.59 8.24 1.04
C LEU A 15 -2.41 7.26 1.09
N PHE A 16 -1.26 7.65 0.52
CA PHE A 16 -0.06 6.83 0.55
C PHE A 16 0.44 6.58 1.96
N HIS A 17 0.47 7.62 2.80
CA HIS A 17 0.85 7.50 4.21
C HIS A 17 -0.04 6.50 4.93
N THR A 18 -1.36 6.62 4.78
CA THR A 18 -2.34 5.73 5.40
C THR A 18 -2.16 4.28 4.97
N GLU A 19 -2.02 4.03 3.66
CA GLU A 19 -1.85 2.66 3.14
C GLU A 19 -0.52 2.04 3.58
N LEU A 20 0.57 2.81 3.61
CA LEU A 20 1.87 2.34 4.09
C LEU A 20 1.81 1.95 5.57
N VAL A 21 1.22 2.79 6.43
CA VAL A 21 1.07 2.52 7.86
C VAL A 21 0.18 1.31 8.10
N LYS A 22 -0.97 1.24 7.44
CA LYS A 22 -1.92 0.12 7.54
C LYS A 22 -1.28 -1.24 7.23
N HIS A 23 -0.31 -1.25 6.31
CA HIS A 23 0.42 -2.44 5.93
C HIS A 23 1.79 -2.56 6.62
N GLY A 24 1.97 -1.90 7.76
CA GLY A 24 3.06 -2.18 8.70
C GLY A 24 4.37 -1.41 8.45
N VAL A 25 4.37 -0.41 7.56
CA VAL A 25 5.52 0.50 7.42
C VAL A 25 5.52 1.48 8.60
N PRO A 26 6.66 1.69 9.29
CA PRO A 26 6.74 2.63 10.42
C PRO A 26 6.25 4.04 10.06
N PHE A 27 5.49 4.67 10.94
CA PHE A 27 4.82 5.96 10.69
C PHE A 27 5.71 7.04 10.08
N TYR A 28 6.91 7.26 10.66
CA TYR A 28 7.87 8.25 10.16
C TYR A 28 8.41 7.89 8.78
N LYS A 29 8.71 6.60 8.54
CA LYS A 29 9.17 6.09 7.23
C LYS A 29 8.06 6.24 6.18
N ALA A 30 6.82 5.93 6.55
CA ALA A 30 5.66 6.09 5.69
C ALA A 30 5.44 7.56 5.29
N ALA A 31 5.62 8.51 6.22
CA ALA A 31 5.44 9.93 5.93
C ALA A 31 6.48 10.43 4.92
N LYS A 32 7.74 10.06 5.12
CA LYS A 32 8.83 10.41 4.21
C LYS A 32 8.64 9.81 2.82
N VAL A 33 8.24 8.54 2.74
CA VAL A 33 7.99 7.87 1.46
C VAL A 33 6.75 8.42 0.76
N ALA A 34 5.67 8.72 1.48
CA ALA A 34 4.48 9.33 0.90
C ALA A 34 4.81 10.69 0.26
N ASN A 35 5.63 11.49 0.92
CA ASN A 35 6.11 12.75 0.38
C ASN A 35 6.92 12.53 -0.91
N ILE A 36 7.91 11.62 -0.89
CA ILE A 36 8.73 11.24 -2.04
C ILE A 36 7.86 10.83 -3.25
N LEU A 37 6.86 9.98 -3.02
CA LEU A 37 5.96 9.47 -4.08
C LEU A 37 5.03 10.53 -4.69
N VAL A 38 4.85 11.66 -4.01
CA VAL A 38 4.03 12.78 -4.49
C VAL A 38 4.88 13.89 -5.09
N SER A 39 6.05 14.16 -4.50
CA SER A 39 6.92 15.27 -4.88
C SER A 39 7.84 14.95 -6.06
N ALA A 40 8.22 13.69 -6.25
CA ALA A 40 9.11 13.28 -7.34
C ALA A 40 8.33 12.89 -8.60
N PRO A 41 8.45 13.63 -9.71
CA PRO A 41 7.84 13.26 -10.99
C PRO A 41 8.57 12.11 -11.68
N SER A 42 9.87 11.90 -11.37
CA SER A 42 10.66 10.75 -11.82
C SER A 42 11.76 10.39 -10.82
N ASP A 43 12.18 9.13 -10.84
CA ASP A 43 13.28 8.61 -10.02
C ASP A 43 14.61 9.34 -10.29
N GLU A 44 14.74 10.06 -11.40
CA GLU A 44 15.94 10.83 -11.78
C GLU A 44 16.17 12.07 -10.89
N THR A 45 15.15 12.51 -10.17
CA THR A 45 15.23 13.65 -9.23
C THR A 45 15.49 13.24 -7.79
N LEU A 46 15.49 11.93 -7.52
CA LEU A 46 15.67 11.38 -6.19
C LEU A 46 17.12 10.98 -5.96
N THR A 47 17.58 11.10 -4.72
CA THR A 47 18.85 10.51 -4.29
C THR A 47 18.72 8.98 -4.24
N GLU A 48 19.84 8.26 -4.36
CA GLU A 48 19.84 6.79 -4.28
C GLU A 48 19.27 6.31 -2.94
N GLU A 49 19.52 7.04 -1.86
CA GLU A 49 18.97 6.76 -0.54
C GLU A 49 17.44 6.89 -0.51
N GLU A 50 16.87 7.90 -1.17
CA GLU A 50 15.41 8.10 -1.27
C GLU A 50 14.76 7.03 -2.14
N ILE A 51 15.39 6.68 -3.26
CA ILE A 51 14.96 5.60 -4.15
C ILE A 51 14.93 4.28 -3.36
N GLN A 52 16.01 3.97 -2.64
CA GLN A 52 16.11 2.74 -1.87
C GLN A 52 15.09 2.71 -0.73
N LEU A 53 14.89 3.84 -0.03
CA LEU A 53 13.90 3.97 1.03
C LEU A 53 12.47 3.72 0.51
N ALA A 54 12.12 4.32 -0.62
CA ALA A 54 10.81 4.12 -1.25
C ALA A 54 10.63 2.68 -1.72
N LYS A 55 11.66 2.09 -2.35
CA LYS A 55 11.64 0.67 -2.78
C LYS A 55 11.44 -0.28 -1.59
N ASP A 56 12.12 -0.04 -0.47
CA ASP A 56 11.98 -0.88 0.73
C ASP A 56 10.58 -0.79 1.36
N ALA A 57 10.04 0.42 1.49
CA ALA A 57 8.68 0.61 2.00
C ALA A 57 7.63 -0.04 1.08
N CYS A 58 7.76 0.13 -0.24
CA CYS A 58 6.87 -0.50 -1.21
C CYS A 58 6.96 -2.04 -1.19
N ARG A 59 8.16 -2.60 -1.01
CA ARG A 59 8.36 -4.05 -0.85
C ARG A 59 7.68 -4.57 0.41
N GLU A 60 7.85 -3.88 1.54
CA GLU A 60 7.19 -4.20 2.82
C GLU A 60 5.66 -4.19 2.64
N TRP A 61 5.12 -3.11 2.08
CA TRP A 61 3.70 -2.96 1.80
C TRP A 61 3.16 -4.11 0.93
N LEU A 62 3.84 -4.42 -0.18
CA LEU A 62 3.41 -5.46 -1.12
C LEU A 62 3.40 -6.85 -0.45
N LYS A 63 4.40 -7.15 0.37
CA LYS A 63 4.48 -8.41 1.12
C LYS A 63 3.29 -8.55 2.07
N GLN A 64 2.98 -7.50 2.83
CA GLN A 64 1.87 -7.55 3.80
C GLN A 64 0.51 -7.58 3.12
N ARG A 65 0.34 -6.85 2.02
CA ARG A 65 -0.90 -6.90 1.24
C ARG A 65 -1.17 -8.28 0.65
N LYS A 66 -0.17 -8.93 0.06
CA LYS A 66 -0.28 -10.32 -0.43
C LYS A 66 -0.66 -11.30 0.69
N ARG A 67 -0.07 -11.11 1.88
CA ARG A 67 -0.41 -11.93 3.05
C ARG A 67 -1.86 -11.74 3.48
N LEU A 68 -2.33 -10.50 3.53
CA LEU A 68 -3.72 -10.18 3.86
C LEU A 68 -4.69 -10.81 2.86
N ASP A 69 -4.42 -10.68 1.57
CA ASP A 69 -5.24 -11.27 0.49
C ASP A 69 -5.33 -12.80 0.63
N LEU A 70 -4.23 -13.47 0.97
CA LEU A 70 -4.22 -14.92 1.20
C LEU A 70 -5.09 -15.32 2.39
N VAL A 71 -5.01 -14.57 3.51
CA VAL A 71 -5.81 -14.82 4.70
C VAL A 71 -7.30 -14.64 4.38
N LEU A 72 -7.67 -13.55 3.70
CA LEU A 72 -9.06 -13.26 3.33
C LEU A 72 -9.65 -14.38 2.47
N ARG A 73 -8.94 -14.81 1.42
CA ARG A 73 -9.38 -15.92 0.55
C ARG A 73 -9.56 -17.24 1.30
N THR A 74 -8.68 -17.50 2.27
CA THR A 74 -8.75 -18.70 3.10
C THR A 74 -9.97 -18.67 4.00
N VAL A 75 -10.24 -17.53 4.66
CA VAL A 75 -11.41 -17.34 5.52
C VAL A 75 -12.71 -17.51 4.73
N GLU A 76 -12.80 -16.90 3.54
CA GLU A 76 -13.96 -17.05 2.64
C GLU A 76 -14.20 -18.52 2.25
N THR A 77 -13.14 -19.25 1.89
CA THR A 77 -13.23 -20.67 1.53
C THR A 77 -13.72 -21.52 2.71
N VAL A 78 -13.23 -21.27 3.92
CA VAL A 78 -13.67 -21.98 5.13
C VAL A 78 -15.15 -21.70 5.43
N ASN A 79 -15.59 -20.44 5.29
CA ASN A 79 -16.97 -20.05 5.53
C ASN A 79 -17.93 -20.70 4.52
N LEU A 80 -17.58 -20.73 3.23
CA LEU A 80 -18.37 -21.42 2.19
C LEU A 80 -18.50 -22.92 2.49
N ASN A 81 -17.42 -23.56 2.94
CA ASN A 81 -17.43 -24.99 3.27
C ASN A 81 -18.25 -25.32 4.53
N ARG A 82 -18.37 -24.39 5.48
CA ARG A 82 -19.24 -24.55 6.65
C ARG A 82 -20.73 -24.47 6.28
N ASN A 83 -21.10 -23.54 5.41
CA ASN A 83 -22.49 -23.38 4.99
C ASN A 83 -23.00 -24.61 4.21
N LYS A 84 -22.15 -25.25 3.40
CA LYS A 84 -22.49 -26.49 2.68
C LYS A 84 -22.67 -27.74 3.55
N ARG A 85 -22.15 -27.76 4.78
CA ARG A 85 -22.32 -28.90 5.71
C ARG A 85 -23.53 -28.76 6.63
N SER A 86 -24.20 -27.60 6.59
CA SER A 86 -25.35 -27.27 7.42
C SER A 86 -26.68 -27.32 6.64
N SER A 87 -26.67 -27.86 5.42
CA SER A 87 -27.82 -28.11 4.54
C SER A 87 -27.73 -29.54 4.03
#